data_AF-A0A6I3H8U3-F1
#
_entry.id   AF-A0A6I3H8U3-F1
#
_cell.length_a   1.000
_cell.length_b   1.000
_cell.length_c   1.000
_cell.angle_alpha   90.00
_cell.angle_beta   90.00
_cell.angle_gamma   90.00
#
_symmetry.space_group_name_H-M   'P 1'
#
loop_
_entity.id
_entity.type
_entity.pdbx_description
1 polymer ?
#
loop_
_entity_poly.entity_id
_entity_poly.type
_entity_poly.pdbx_seq_one_letter_code
_entity_poly.pdbx_strand_id
1 'polypeptide(L)'
;LGEVALGHHTDPGTLTLLLQDDTGGLQALASDGNWIDVPPEPGTIVVNLGDCTQAWTNDLYRAAIHRVVPMTEHRRFSIPYFGNPPRESIIEPVPELSTSGPRYRPFAWREFMAARSYDNFADLGTDDTQVTDYRIERSEQSS
;
A
#
# COMPACT_ATOMS: atom_id res chain seq x y z
N LEU A 1 22.39 10.34 7.39
CA LEU A 1 21.26 9.46 7.04
C LEU A 1 20.13 10.35 6.58
N GLY A 2 19.41 10.01 5.50
CA GLY A 2 18.24 10.78 5.07
C GLY A 2 17.15 10.80 6.15
N GLU A 3 16.14 11.66 6.01
CA GLU A 3 15.07 11.84 7.01
C GLU A 3 14.20 10.57 7.25
N VAL A 4 14.26 9.58 6.36
CA VAL A 4 13.50 8.32 6.44
C VAL A 4 14.36 7.15 5.98
N ALA A 5 14.25 5.99 6.65
CA ALA A 5 14.95 4.76 6.26
C ALA A 5 14.24 4.03 5.12
N LEU A 6 12.92 4.18 5.03
CA LEU A 6 12.08 3.83 3.90
C LEU A 6 11.02 4.91 3.75
N GLY A 7 10.88 5.47 2.54
CA GLY A 7 9.90 6.51 2.23
C GLY A 7 8.46 6.05 2.50
N HIS A 8 7.53 7.00 2.55
CA HIS A 8 6.12 6.66 2.74
C HIS A 8 5.54 6.01 1.48
N HIS A 9 4.86 4.87 1.63
CA HIS A 9 4.31 4.12 0.52
C HIS A 9 3.13 3.26 0.98
N THR A 10 2.38 2.72 0.02
CA THR A 10 1.47 1.59 0.22
C THR A 10 2.12 0.30 -0.31
N ASP A 11 1.67 -0.86 0.16
CA ASP A 11 2.09 -2.14 -0.41
C ASP A 11 1.24 -2.46 -1.67
N PRO A 12 1.84 -2.88 -2.80
CA PRO A 12 1.08 -3.10 -4.04
C PRO A 12 0.17 -4.33 -3.99
N GLY A 13 0.51 -5.34 -3.19
CA GLY A 13 -0.13 -6.66 -3.19
C GLY A 13 -1.52 -6.70 -2.55
N THR A 14 -1.94 -7.90 -2.15
CA THR A 14 -3.18 -8.10 -1.41
C THR A 14 -2.99 -7.74 0.07
N LEU A 15 -1.97 -8.30 0.71
CA LEU A 15 -1.65 -8.05 2.11
C LEU A 15 -0.17 -8.28 2.36
N THR A 16 0.35 -7.65 3.41
CA THR A 16 1.69 -7.88 3.95
C THR A 16 1.58 -8.37 5.38
N LEU A 17 2.29 -9.45 5.68
CA LEU A 17 2.51 -9.93 7.04
C LEU A 17 3.93 -9.56 7.44
N LEU A 18 4.08 -8.72 8.45
CA LEU A 18 5.37 -8.20 8.87
C LEU A 18 5.70 -8.72 10.26
N LEU A 19 6.72 -9.59 10.33
CA LEU A 19 7.40 -9.90 11.57
C LEU A 19 8.50 -8.84 11.78
N GLN A 20 8.45 -8.15 12.90
CA GLN A 20 9.44 -7.14 13.30
C GLN A 20 10.10 -7.54 14.62
N ASP A 21 11.32 -7.05 14.83
CA ASP A 21 11.98 -7.10 16.13
C ASP A 21 11.36 -6.08 17.11
N ASP A 22 11.98 -5.92 18.28
CA ASP A 22 11.57 -4.99 19.33
C ASP A 22 12.10 -3.55 19.14
N THR A 23 12.79 -3.25 18.03
CA THR A 23 13.37 -1.92 17.79
C THR A 23 12.32 -0.88 17.41
N GLY A 24 11.25 -1.29 16.72
CA GLY A 24 10.16 -0.40 16.31
C GLY A 24 10.45 0.42 15.05
N GLY A 25 9.88 1.63 14.99
CA GLY A 25 10.11 2.59 13.90
C GLY A 25 9.13 2.54 12.72
N LEU A 26 8.22 1.55 12.69
CA LEU A 26 7.12 1.54 11.72
C LEU A 26 6.09 2.59 12.12
N GLN A 27 5.69 3.43 11.16
CA GLN A 27 4.59 4.38 11.33
C GLN A 27 3.57 4.23 10.21
N ALA A 28 2.29 4.42 10.53
CA ALA A 28 1.19 4.49 9.57
C ALA A 28 0.58 5.90 9.56
N LEU A 29 0.15 6.37 8.40
CA LEU A 29 -0.51 7.66 8.25
C LEU A 29 -2.00 7.51 8.56
N ALA A 30 -2.47 8.25 9.56
CA ALA A 30 -3.88 8.33 9.90
C ALA A 30 -4.66 9.22 8.94
N SER A 31 -5.99 9.10 8.96
CA SER A 31 -6.89 9.88 8.11
C SER A 31 -6.87 11.38 8.37
N ASP A 32 -6.41 11.79 9.56
CA ASP A 32 -6.24 13.20 9.93
C ASP A 32 -4.87 13.78 9.49
N GLY A 33 -4.05 12.97 8.80
CA GLY A 33 -2.72 13.35 8.32
C GLY A 33 -1.60 13.19 9.34
N ASN A 34 -1.89 12.68 10.54
CA ASN A 34 -0.87 12.43 11.56
C ASN A 34 -0.25 11.05 11.41
N TRP A 35 1.05 10.94 11.74
CA TRP A 35 1.74 9.66 11.81
C TRP A 35 1.48 8.98 13.16
N ILE A 36 1.10 7.71 13.12
CA ILE A 36 0.87 6.85 14.28
C ILE A 36 1.98 5.79 14.33
N ASP A 37 2.64 5.66 15.48
CA ASP A 37 3.60 4.59 15.73
C ASP A 37 2.89 3.23 15.82
N VAL A 38 3.48 2.22 15.20
CA VAL A 38 3.09 0.82 15.33
C VAL A 38 4.10 0.12 16.24
N PRO A 39 3.92 0.14 17.57
CA PRO A 39 4.88 -0.43 18.49
C PRO A 39 4.99 -1.95 18.28
N PRO A 40 6.21 -2.53 18.34
CA PRO A 40 6.36 -3.98 18.37
C PRO A 40 5.67 -4.57 19.59
N GLU A 41 4.85 -5.59 19.35
CA GLU A 41 4.17 -6.35 20.40
C GLU A 41 4.64 -7.81 20.34
N PRO A 42 5.25 -8.34 21.43
CA PRO A 42 5.74 -9.72 21.44
C PRO A 42 4.67 -10.75 21.08
N GLY A 43 5.03 -11.70 20.21
CA GLY A 43 4.11 -12.77 19.78
C GLY A 43 3.05 -12.33 18.77
N THR A 44 3.16 -11.13 18.20
CA THR A 44 2.25 -10.62 17.18
C THR A 44 2.92 -10.46 15.81
N ILE A 45 2.09 -10.23 14.79
CA ILE A 45 2.49 -9.91 13.43
C ILE A 45 1.71 -8.67 13.03
N VAL A 46 2.38 -7.71 12.39
CA VAL A 46 1.70 -6.56 11.79
C VAL A 46 1.10 -6.98 10.46
N VAL A 47 -0.15 -6.60 10.22
CA VAL A 47 -0.87 -6.90 8.97
C VAL A 47 -1.20 -5.59 8.26
N ASN A 48 -0.62 -5.39 7.08
CA ASN A 48 -0.99 -4.30 6.18
C ASN A 48 -1.88 -4.84 5.07
N LEU A 49 -2.93 -4.10 4.72
CA LEU A 49 -3.68 -4.33 3.49
C LEU A 49 -3.00 -3.58 2.36
N GLY A 50 -2.87 -4.24 1.22
CA GLY A 50 -2.27 -3.64 0.04
C GLY A 50 -3.29 -3.10 -0.96
N ASP A 51 -2.76 -2.49 -2.01
CA ASP A 51 -3.49 -1.80 -3.07
C ASP A 51 -4.49 -2.71 -3.80
N CYS A 52 -4.16 -3.99 -4.01
CA CYS A 52 -5.09 -4.92 -4.63
C CYS A 52 -6.35 -5.11 -3.77
N THR A 53 -6.19 -5.17 -2.45
CA THR A 53 -7.34 -5.24 -1.52
C THR A 53 -8.17 -3.95 -1.56
N GLN A 54 -7.52 -2.80 -1.66
CA GLN A 54 -8.23 -1.51 -1.81
C GLN A 54 -9.08 -1.47 -3.08
N ALA A 55 -8.53 -1.90 -4.21
CA ALA A 55 -9.26 -1.97 -5.48
C ALA A 55 -10.41 -2.99 -5.42
N TRP A 56 -10.14 -4.22 -4.95
CA TRP A 56 -11.17 -5.27 -4.80
C TRP A 56 -12.32 -4.84 -3.91
N THR A 57 -12.02 -4.12 -2.82
CA THR A 57 -13.03 -3.72 -1.83
C THR A 57 -13.64 -2.35 -2.15
N ASN A 58 -13.29 -1.76 -3.29
CA ASN A 58 -13.86 -0.51 -3.78
C ASN A 58 -13.71 0.66 -2.77
N ASP A 59 -12.52 0.80 -2.16
CA ASP A 59 -12.18 1.71 -1.05
C ASP A 59 -12.79 1.40 0.32
N LEU A 60 -13.50 0.28 0.52
CA LEU A 60 -14.01 -0.08 1.85
C LEU A 60 -12.86 -0.31 2.84
N TYR A 61 -11.79 -0.95 2.38
CA TYR A 61 -10.53 -1.05 3.10
C TYR A 61 -9.43 -0.37 2.28
N ARG A 62 -8.83 0.67 2.83
CA ARG A 62 -7.77 1.42 2.14
C ARG A 62 -6.40 0.92 2.57
N ALA A 63 -5.49 0.81 1.61
CA ALA A 63 -4.10 0.50 1.88
C ALA A 63 -3.49 1.61 2.73
N ALA A 64 -2.89 1.23 3.86
CA ALA A 64 -2.32 2.19 4.77
C ALA A 64 -0.99 2.71 4.20
N ILE A 65 -0.90 4.03 4.03
CA ILE A 65 0.38 4.68 3.78
C ILE A 65 1.22 4.48 5.04
N HIS A 66 2.41 3.92 4.89
CA HIS A 66 3.29 3.63 6.01
C HIS A 66 4.74 3.95 5.65
N ARG A 67 5.57 4.18 6.67
CA ARG A 67 7.00 4.50 6.54
C ARG A 67 7.80 3.85 7.66
N VAL A 68 9.12 3.82 7.49
CA VAL A 68 10.04 3.44 8.57
C VAL A 68 10.98 4.61 8.85
N VAL A 69 10.90 5.15 10.07
CA VAL A 69 11.80 6.22 10.50
C VAL A 69 13.20 5.65 10.81
N PRO A 70 14.29 6.44 10.65
CA PRO A 70 15.63 5.94 10.86
C PRO A 70 15.88 5.54 12.31
N MET A 71 16.40 4.34 12.54
CA MET A 71 16.86 3.91 13.86
C MET A 71 18.35 4.23 14.00
N THR A 72 18.72 5.04 15.00
CA THR A 72 20.11 5.51 15.19
C THR A 72 20.87 4.76 16.28
N GLU A 73 20.16 4.07 17.18
CA GLU A 73 20.76 3.46 18.38
C GLU A 73 20.86 1.92 18.31
N HIS A 74 19.89 1.27 17.67
CA HIS A 74 19.79 -0.18 17.59
C HIS A 74 19.59 -0.65 16.14
N ARG A 75 20.06 -1.87 15.84
CA ARG A 75 19.82 -2.51 14.54
C ARG A 75 18.39 -3.01 14.50
N ARG A 76 17.65 -2.61 13.47
CA ARG A 76 16.29 -3.09 13.19
C ARG A 76 16.30 -4.26 12.21
N PHE A 77 15.53 -5.30 12.52
CA PHE A 77 15.23 -6.41 11.64
C PHE A 77 13.75 -6.48 11.31
N SER A 78 13.43 -6.74 10.05
CA SER A 78 12.06 -6.94 9.59
C SER A 78 12.01 -8.03 8.53
N ILE A 79 11.04 -8.93 8.65
CA ILE A 79 10.84 -10.08 7.77
C ILE A 79 9.42 -9.98 7.20
N PRO A 80 9.23 -9.32 6.04
CA PRO A 80 7.93 -9.23 5.39
C PRO A 80 7.62 -10.50 4.57
N TYR A 81 6.37 -10.94 4.63
CA TYR A 81 5.75 -11.81 3.64
C TYR A 81 4.73 -11.00 2.84
N PHE A 82 4.87 -11.00 1.52
CA PHE A 82 3.96 -10.32 0.61
C PHE A 82 2.99 -11.31 -0.03
N GLY A 83 1.71 -11.23 0.34
CA GLY A 83 0.63 -11.95 -0.30
C GLY A 83 0.24 -11.26 -1.59
N ASN A 84 0.73 -11.76 -2.72
CA ASN A 84 0.48 -11.18 -4.04
C ASN A 84 -0.53 -12.03 -4.84
N PRO A 85 -1.37 -11.40 -5.69
CA PRO A 85 -2.16 -12.11 -6.68
C PRO A 85 -1.27 -12.92 -7.65
N PRO A 86 -1.80 -13.98 -8.29
CA PRO A 86 -1.16 -14.60 -9.44
C PRO A 86 -0.79 -13.56 -10.51
N ARG A 87 0.33 -13.76 -11.20
CA ARG A 87 0.90 -12.80 -12.16
C ARG A 87 -0.11 -12.27 -13.19
N GLU A 88 -0.95 -13.15 -13.72
CA GLU A 88 -1.92 -12.82 -14.79
C GLU A 88 -3.31 -12.43 -14.25
N SER A 89 -3.43 -12.09 -12.96
CA SER A 89 -4.71 -11.68 -12.37
C SER A 89 -5.16 -10.33 -12.90
N ILE A 90 -6.47 -10.20 -13.12
CA ILE A 90 -7.13 -8.90 -13.30
C ILE A 90 -7.64 -8.46 -11.94
N ILE A 91 -7.29 -7.24 -11.55
CA ILE A 91 -7.72 -6.59 -10.33
C ILE A 91 -8.86 -5.65 -10.69
N GLU A 92 -10.03 -5.89 -10.11
CA GLU A 92 -11.24 -5.11 -10.33
C GLU A 92 -12.15 -5.14 -9.11
N PRO A 93 -12.98 -4.11 -8.87
CA PRO A 93 -13.88 -4.10 -7.72
C PRO A 93 -14.80 -5.33 -7.68
N VAL A 94 -14.85 -6.00 -6.53
CA VAL A 94 -15.74 -7.14 -6.29
C VAL A 94 -17.19 -6.64 -6.38
N PRO A 95 -18.07 -7.24 -7.20
CA PRO A 95 -19.42 -6.74 -7.45
C PRO A 95 -20.25 -6.54 -6.17
N GLU A 96 -20.15 -7.47 -5.23
CA GLU A 96 -20.87 -7.46 -3.96
C GLU A 96 -20.44 -6.31 -3.03
N LEU A 97 -19.20 -5.83 -3.18
CA LEU A 97 -18.64 -4.68 -2.44
C LEU A 97 -18.78 -3.36 -3.21
N SER A 98 -19.38 -3.39 -4.40
CA SER A 98 -19.43 -2.28 -5.35
C SER A 98 -20.86 -1.93 -5.77
N THR A 99 -21.82 -2.01 -4.83
CA THR A 99 -23.26 -1.83 -5.12
C THR A 99 -23.62 -0.44 -5.69
N SER A 100 -22.84 0.59 -5.37
CA SER A 100 -22.99 1.95 -5.93
C SER A 100 -22.22 2.17 -7.24
N GLY A 101 -21.68 1.10 -7.84
CA GLY A 101 -20.80 1.12 -8.99
C GLY A 101 -19.31 1.00 -8.64
N PRO A 102 -18.49 0.58 -9.61
CA PRO A 102 -17.05 0.47 -9.43
C PRO A 102 -16.40 1.87 -9.35
N ARG A 103 -15.45 2.03 -8.43
CA ARG A 103 -14.58 3.22 -8.34
C ARG A 103 -13.27 3.03 -9.07
N TYR A 104 -12.91 1.80 -9.42
CA TYR A 104 -11.68 1.45 -10.11
C TYR A 104 -12.02 0.77 -11.44
N ARG A 105 -11.27 1.10 -12.49
CA ARG A 105 -11.30 0.34 -13.75
C ARG A 105 -10.48 -0.95 -13.56
N PRO A 106 -10.85 -2.06 -14.21
CA PRO A 106 -10.05 -3.28 -14.18
C PRO A 106 -8.62 -3.04 -14.68
N PHE A 107 -7.64 -3.69 -14.07
CA PHE A 107 -6.24 -3.65 -14.49
C PHE A 107 -5.50 -4.96 -14.28
N ALA A 108 -4.51 -5.25 -15.12
CA ALA A 108 -3.69 -6.45 -14.96
C ALA A 108 -2.62 -6.22 -13.88
N TRP A 109 -2.52 -7.16 -12.92
CA TRP A 109 -1.54 -7.11 -11.84
C TRP A 109 -0.09 -7.00 -12.35
N ARG A 110 0.24 -7.77 -13.40
CA ARG A 110 1.54 -7.71 -14.07
C ARG A 110 1.89 -6.31 -14.58
N GLU A 111 0.92 -5.61 -15.16
CA GLU A 111 1.14 -4.29 -15.74
C GLU A 111 1.29 -3.24 -14.65
N PHE A 112 0.48 -3.33 -13.60
CA PHE A 112 0.60 -2.47 -12.42
C PHE A 112 1.98 -2.62 -11.76
N MET A 113 2.44 -3.85 -11.55
CA MET A 113 3.78 -4.10 -10.99
C MET A 113 4.90 -3.67 -11.93
N ALA A 114 4.74 -3.82 -13.25
CA ALA A 114 5.71 -3.34 -14.22
C ALA A 114 5.82 -1.81 -14.14
N ALA A 115 4.70 -1.09 -14.20
CA ALA A 115 4.66 0.36 -14.09
C ALA A 115 5.38 0.85 -12.82
N ARG A 116 4.99 0.29 -11.67
CA ARG A 116 5.60 0.62 -10.38
C ARG A 116 7.09 0.24 -10.28
N SER A 117 7.53 -0.84 -10.92
CA SER A 117 8.95 -1.23 -10.93
C SER A 117 9.80 -0.32 -11.82
N TYR A 118 9.28 0.09 -12.98
CA TYR A 118 9.98 1.03 -13.86
C TYR A 118 10.19 2.38 -13.16
N ASP A 119 9.21 2.85 -12.38
CA ASP A 119 9.32 4.08 -11.58
C ASP A 119 10.43 3.95 -10.52
N ASN A 120 10.50 2.80 -9.81
CA ASN A 120 11.52 2.51 -8.80
C ASN A 120 12.97 2.47 -9.33
N PHE A 121 13.18 2.07 -10.59
CA PHE A 121 14.53 1.98 -11.19
C PHE A 121 14.96 3.26 -11.92
N ALA A 122 14.02 4.11 -12.32
CA ALA A 122 14.32 5.27 -13.16
C ALA A 122 14.63 6.55 -12.37
N ASP A 123 14.27 6.63 -11.07
CA ASP A 123 14.46 7.82 -10.20
C ASP A 123 14.19 9.15 -10.94
N LEU A 124 13.08 9.19 -11.71
CA LEU A 124 12.74 10.30 -12.60
C LEU A 124 12.02 11.45 -11.86
N GLY A 125 11.90 11.39 -10.53
CA GLY A 125 11.15 12.38 -9.76
C GLY A 125 9.65 12.43 -10.09
N THR A 126 9.12 11.38 -10.73
CA THR A 126 7.69 11.15 -10.93
C THR A 126 7.18 10.23 -9.82
N ASP A 127 6.04 10.57 -9.21
CA ASP A 127 5.41 9.75 -8.17
C ASP A 127 5.19 8.31 -8.68
N ASP A 128 5.58 7.31 -7.88
CA ASP A 128 5.37 5.89 -8.21
C ASP A 128 3.92 5.64 -8.61
N THR A 129 3.67 4.85 -9.66
CA THR A 129 2.33 4.43 -10.06
C THR A 129 1.54 3.89 -8.84
N GLN A 130 0.40 4.54 -8.54
CA GLN A 130 -0.46 4.21 -7.42
C GLN A 130 -1.74 3.52 -7.91
N VAL A 131 -2.38 2.74 -7.03
CA VAL A 131 -3.71 2.17 -7.34
C VAL A 131 -4.75 3.24 -7.66
N THR A 132 -4.56 4.46 -7.15
CA THR A 132 -5.44 5.61 -7.43
C THR A 132 -5.46 6.02 -8.89
N ASP A 133 -4.43 5.69 -9.68
CA ASP A 133 -4.35 5.97 -11.12
C ASP A 133 -5.32 5.10 -11.95
N TYR A 134 -5.90 4.10 -11.30
CA TYR A 134 -6.95 3.25 -11.86
C TYR A 134 -8.34 3.67 -11.39
N ARG A 135 -8.48 4.77 -10.63
CA ARG A 135 -9.81 5.28 -10.29
C ARG A 135 -10.54 5.79 -11.51
N ILE A 136 -11.84 5.55 -11.55
CA ILE A 136 -12.74 6.09 -12.56
C ILE A 136 -13.06 7.52 -12.14
N GLU A 137 -12.71 8.50 -12.96
CA GLU A 137 -13.14 9.88 -12.77
C GLU A 137 -14.68 9.91 -12.77
N ARG A 138 -15.28 10.38 -11.67
CA ARG A 138 -16.71 10.67 -11.67
C ARG A 138 -16.86 11.94 -12.50
N SER A 139 -17.44 11.85 -13.69
CA SER A 139 -17.93 13.02 -14.39
C SER A 139 -18.84 13.78 -13.42
N GLU A 140 -18.47 15.01 -13.07
CA GLU A 140 -19.36 15.91 -12.35
C GLU A 140 -20.60 16.12 -13.23
N GLN A 141 -21.64 15.32 -13.02
CA GLN A 141 -22.96 15.67 -13.49
C GLN A 141 -23.45 16.77 -12.57
N SER A 142 -23.16 18.00 -12.99
CA SER A 142 -23.78 19.24 -12.53
C SER A 142 -25.28 19.00 -12.34
N SER A 143 -25.75 19.16 -11.10
CA SER A 143 -27.16 19.42 -10.80
C SER A 143 -27.32 20.90 -10.50
#